data_AF-E4TZA1-F1
#
_entry.id   AF-E4TZA1-F1
#
_cell.length_a   1.000
_cell.length_b   1.000
_cell.length_c   1.000
_cell.angle_alpha   90.00
_cell.angle_beta   90.00
_cell.angle_gamma   90.00
#
_symmetry.space_group_name_H-M   'P 1'
#
loop_
_entity.id
_entity.type
_entity.pdbx_description
1 polymer ?
#
loop_
_entity_poly.entity_id
_entity_poly.type
_entity_poly.pdbx_seq_one_letter_code
_entity_poly.pdbx_strand_id
1 'polypeptide(L)'
;MFKSIVLIALLFLSLHGNTAVKKRIFILHSYSQEYEWTKRQNESFVSELKDNFPLPIEISVEYLDTKRLEFSEEYQKFFLTYLETKYKNYLPDAVYVTDDNALKFFLNHGNRLFRHSPVFFSGVNDLSLAKTIDPLRYTGVYETKDIVQNIELIRQFSPQTRDIWILGDDSTTYKSIEADIRKHLVNYPKYTFHIIASAHIHDIIEKLPNTPQSFVLLTTIGGWNDEDGHNLTLKESIEHLTQNPNLIVCSMEDAYVTGGVIGGFVTSGTSQGKHAADLVVRYLKGEDLKSIHSVLKSPNIYMFDHDAFKNSRLILSEYTVRDAVILHKEKSFFERFHEIILDVTFITFVLFFVFIVAVIFMLHQKNNQIETLKIALREKNSEEQND
;
A
#
# COMPACT_ATOMS: atom_id res chain seq x y z
N MET A 1 53.04 -14.20 -21.23
CA MET A 1 51.78 -14.21 -22.01
C MET A 1 50.54 -14.29 -21.13
N PHE A 2 50.40 -15.29 -20.25
CA PHE A 2 49.20 -15.49 -19.42
C PHE A 2 48.89 -14.30 -18.46
N LYS A 3 49.91 -13.72 -17.82
CA LYS A 3 49.76 -12.53 -16.96
C LYS A 3 49.28 -11.28 -17.71
N SER A 4 49.64 -11.13 -18.98
CA SER A 4 49.24 -9.99 -19.83
C SER A 4 47.78 -10.11 -20.29
N ILE A 5 47.29 -11.34 -20.52
CA ILE A 5 45.89 -11.61 -20.90
C ILE A 5 44.94 -11.36 -19.73
N VAL A 6 45.33 -11.75 -18.51
CA VAL A 6 44.55 -11.50 -17.28
C VAL A 6 44.46 -10.00 -16.97
N LEU A 7 45.54 -9.24 -17.18
CA LEU A 7 45.54 -7.79 -16.96
C LEU A 7 44.66 -7.04 -17.98
N ILE A 8 44.64 -7.49 -19.24
CA ILE A 8 43.76 -6.94 -20.28
C ILE A 8 42.29 -7.29 -19.98
N ALA A 9 41.99 -8.51 -19.53
CA ALA A 9 40.63 -8.89 -19.12
C ALA A 9 40.13 -8.08 -17.92
N LEU A 10 40.98 -7.80 -16.92
CA LEU A 10 40.64 -6.95 -15.78
C LEU A 10 40.43 -5.48 -16.19
N LEU A 11 41.20 -4.97 -17.16
CA LEU A 11 41.01 -3.63 -17.74
C LEU A 11 39.70 -3.50 -18.54
N PHE A 12 39.29 -4.54 -19.27
CA PHE A 12 37.98 -4.57 -19.96
C PHE A 12 36.80 -4.69 -18.99
N LEU A 13 36.97 -5.37 -17.85
CA LEU A 13 35.97 -5.41 -16.76
C LEU A 13 35.85 -4.07 -16.01
N SER A 14 36.92 -3.26 -15.99
CA SER A 14 36.94 -1.94 -15.32
C SER A 14 36.34 -0.83 -16.19
N LEU A 15 36.27 -1.04 -17.50
CA LEU A 15 35.66 -0.11 -18.47
C LEU A 15 34.14 -0.27 -18.60
N HIS A 16 33.55 -1.30 -17.98
CA HIS A 16 32.09 -1.46 -17.88
C HIS A 16 31.51 -0.90 -16.58
N GLY A 17 32.22 0.03 -15.94
CA GLY A 17 31.60 1.00 -15.03
C GLY A 17 30.66 1.91 -15.82
N ASN A 18 29.57 1.34 -16.33
CA ASN A 18 28.41 2.07 -16.80
C ASN A 18 27.99 2.90 -15.58
N THR A 19 28.31 4.18 -15.59
CA THR A 19 27.61 5.16 -14.77
C THR A 19 26.16 5.08 -15.23
N ALA A 20 25.41 4.15 -14.65
CA ALA A 20 24.03 3.92 -15.00
C ALA A 20 23.33 5.27 -14.94
N VAL A 21 22.80 5.71 -16.09
CA VAL A 21 22.18 7.02 -16.22
C VAL A 21 21.04 7.06 -15.21
N LYS A 22 21.26 7.80 -14.13
CA LYS A 22 20.33 7.90 -13.01
C LYS A 22 19.10 8.66 -13.48
N LYS A 23 17.90 8.13 -13.19
CA LYS A 23 16.63 8.81 -13.45
C LYS A 23 16.26 9.72 -12.30
N ARG A 24 15.83 10.94 -12.59
CA ARG A 24 15.47 11.97 -11.61
C ARG A 24 13.96 12.13 -11.56
N ILE A 25 13.38 12.01 -10.38
CA ILE A 25 11.94 12.15 -10.15
C ILE A 25 11.72 13.25 -9.11
N PHE A 26 10.92 14.25 -9.49
CA PHE A 26 10.44 15.26 -8.57
C PHE A 26 9.04 14.88 -8.09
N ILE A 27 8.80 14.91 -6.79
CA ILE A 27 7.50 14.63 -6.18
C ILE A 27 7.00 15.88 -5.46
N LEU A 28 5.77 16.29 -5.75
CA LEU A 28 5.08 17.34 -5.00
C LEU A 28 3.78 16.81 -4.40
N HIS A 29 3.69 16.85 -3.08
CA HIS A 29 2.48 16.46 -2.36
C HIS A 29 1.60 17.65 -2.01
N SER A 30 0.27 17.46 -2.11
CA SER A 30 -0.69 18.47 -1.67
C SER A 30 -0.65 18.69 -0.17
N TYR A 31 -0.50 17.62 0.62
CA TYR A 31 -0.57 17.67 2.07
C TYR A 31 0.77 17.27 2.71
N SER A 32 0.88 17.31 4.05
CA SER A 32 2.13 16.99 4.73
C SER A 32 2.48 15.50 4.69
N GLN A 33 3.75 15.18 4.96
CA GLN A 33 4.24 13.80 5.07
C GLN A 33 3.62 13.01 6.24
N GLU A 34 3.13 13.71 7.28
CA GLU A 34 2.49 13.06 8.44
C GLU A 34 1.02 12.72 8.16
N TYR A 35 0.44 13.25 7.08
CA TYR A 35 -0.90 12.90 6.67
C TYR A 35 -0.89 11.49 6.07
N GLU A 36 -1.60 10.56 6.71
CA GLU A 36 -1.52 9.12 6.42
C GLU A 36 -1.82 8.79 4.94
N TRP A 37 -2.76 9.51 4.32
CA TRP A 37 -3.05 9.40 2.88
C TRP A 37 -1.82 9.71 2.01
N THR A 38 -1.20 10.88 2.22
CA THR A 38 0.02 11.31 1.50
C THR A 38 1.15 10.32 1.71
N LYS A 39 1.34 9.86 2.96
CA LYS A 39 2.37 8.90 3.31
C LYS A 39 2.22 7.61 2.53
N ARG A 40 1.00 7.05 2.48
CA ARG A 40 0.69 5.82 1.73
C ARG A 40 0.90 5.98 0.23
N GLN A 41 0.50 7.12 -0.35
CA GLN A 41 0.78 7.44 -1.76
C GLN A 41 2.28 7.51 -2.05
N ASN A 42 3.06 8.19 -1.19
CA ASN A 42 4.49 8.34 -1.38
C ASN A 42 5.23 7.00 -1.24
N GLU A 43 5.00 6.27 -0.15
CA GLU A 43 5.71 5.02 0.14
C GLU A 43 5.45 3.98 -0.95
N SER A 44 4.20 3.82 -1.37
CA SER A 44 3.83 2.89 -2.45
C SER A 44 4.41 3.30 -3.80
N PHE A 45 4.35 4.59 -4.14
CA PHE A 45 4.95 5.10 -5.38
C PHE A 45 6.45 4.84 -5.41
N VAL A 46 7.16 5.17 -4.32
CA VAL A 46 8.62 4.99 -4.22
C VAL A 46 9.02 3.53 -4.25
N SER A 47 8.28 2.64 -3.55
CA SER A 47 8.56 1.20 -3.57
C SER A 47 8.34 0.63 -4.96
N GLU A 48 7.16 0.84 -5.55
CA GLU A 48 6.81 0.28 -6.86
C GLU A 48 7.81 0.73 -7.94
N LEU A 49 8.22 2.00 -7.90
CA LEU A 49 9.19 2.55 -8.83
C LEU A 49 10.57 1.86 -8.69
N LYS A 50 11.04 1.63 -7.46
CA LYS A 50 12.32 0.94 -7.19
C LYS A 50 12.26 -0.53 -7.55
N ASP A 51 11.13 -1.19 -7.30
CA ASP A 51 10.96 -2.62 -7.53
C ASP A 51 10.84 -2.95 -9.02
N ASN A 52 10.28 -2.04 -9.84
CA ASN A 52 9.97 -2.29 -11.24
C ASN A 52 10.84 -1.56 -12.26
N PHE A 53 11.76 -0.70 -11.82
CA PHE A 53 12.68 0.01 -12.69
C PHE A 53 14.15 -0.31 -12.39
N PRO A 54 14.92 -0.83 -13.36
CA PRO A 54 16.23 -1.44 -13.09
C PRO A 54 17.37 -0.42 -12.90
N LEU A 55 17.18 0.85 -13.23
CA LEU A 55 18.22 1.87 -13.12
C LEU A 55 18.11 2.65 -11.80
N PRO A 56 19.22 3.20 -11.28
CA PRO A 56 19.19 4.06 -10.10
C PRO A 56 18.25 5.25 -10.27
N ILE A 57 17.46 5.54 -9.23
CA ILE A 57 16.51 6.65 -9.20
C ILE A 57 16.93 7.66 -8.12
N GLU A 58 16.92 8.94 -8.47
CA GLU A 58 17.01 10.08 -7.56
C GLU A 58 15.63 10.64 -7.32
N ILE A 59 15.22 10.75 -6.04
CA ILE A 59 13.91 11.29 -5.69
C ILE A 59 14.12 12.58 -4.90
N SER A 60 13.45 13.64 -5.31
CA SER A 60 13.29 14.88 -4.56
C SER A 60 11.83 15.05 -4.21
N VAL A 61 11.51 15.28 -2.93
CA VAL A 61 10.13 15.37 -2.45
C VAL A 61 9.89 16.71 -1.77
N GLU A 62 8.76 17.33 -2.07
CA GLU A 62 8.28 18.58 -1.49
C GLU A 62 6.81 18.46 -1.10
N TYR A 63 6.38 19.26 -0.12
CA TYR A 63 5.03 19.20 0.44
C TYR A 63 4.45 20.61 0.52
N LEU A 64 3.25 20.82 -0.03
CA LEU A 64 2.52 22.09 0.07
C LEU A 64 1.81 22.28 1.41
N ASP A 65 1.62 21.20 2.18
CA ASP A 65 0.98 21.22 3.51
C ASP A 65 -0.39 21.94 3.56
N THR A 66 -1.21 21.80 2.51
CA THR A 66 -2.44 22.60 2.33
C THR A 66 -3.63 22.14 3.20
N LYS A 67 -3.42 21.22 4.13
CA LYS A 67 -4.40 20.91 5.19
C LYS A 67 -4.17 21.78 6.43
N ARG A 68 -2.94 22.27 6.63
CA ARG A 68 -2.58 23.19 7.72
C ARG A 68 -2.50 24.63 7.24
N LEU A 69 -2.21 24.85 5.96
CA LEU A 69 -2.11 26.16 5.33
C LEU A 69 -3.17 26.33 4.23
N GLU A 70 -3.69 27.54 4.09
CA GLU A 70 -4.58 27.87 2.98
C GLU A 70 -3.79 27.87 1.65
N PHE A 71 -4.34 27.23 0.61
CA PHE A 71 -3.75 27.18 -0.72
C PHE A 71 -4.01 28.48 -1.52
N SER A 72 -3.61 29.63 -0.96
CA SER A 72 -3.82 30.96 -1.52
C SER A 72 -2.88 31.27 -2.69
N GLU A 73 -3.18 32.29 -3.48
CA GLU A 73 -2.30 32.75 -4.57
C GLU A 73 -0.95 33.27 -4.04
N GLU A 74 -0.96 33.94 -2.89
CA GLU A 74 0.25 34.41 -2.22
C GLU A 74 1.16 33.24 -1.83
N TYR A 75 0.59 32.21 -1.20
CA TYR A 75 1.32 31.01 -0.82
C TYR A 75 1.93 30.31 -2.05
N GLN A 76 1.15 30.18 -3.13
CA GLN A 76 1.65 29.59 -4.38
C GLN A 76 2.84 30.36 -4.96
N LYS A 77 2.80 31.71 -4.97
CA LYS A 77 3.91 32.54 -5.45
C LYS A 77 5.17 32.39 -4.60
N PHE A 78 5.02 32.35 -3.28
CA PHE A 78 6.13 32.10 -2.35
C PHE A 78 6.75 30.73 -2.62
N PHE A 79 5.93 29.67 -2.67
CA PHE A 79 6.38 28.30 -2.87
C PHE A 79 7.05 28.12 -4.24
N LEU A 80 6.51 28.74 -5.29
CA LEU A 80 7.13 28.77 -6.62
C LEU A 80 8.54 29.38 -6.58
N THR A 81 8.71 30.50 -5.90
CA THR A 81 10.02 31.18 -5.78
C THR A 81 11.03 30.30 -5.05
N TYR A 82 10.59 29.60 -3.99
CA TYR A 82 11.38 28.61 -3.28
C TYR A 82 11.81 27.47 -4.21
N LEU A 83 10.88 26.87 -4.97
CA LEU A 83 11.18 25.78 -5.89
C LEU A 83 12.11 26.22 -7.04
N GLU A 84 11.87 27.39 -7.65
CA GLU A 84 12.74 27.94 -8.71
C GLU A 84 14.17 28.15 -8.20
N THR A 85 14.32 28.57 -6.94
CA THR A 85 15.64 28.76 -6.32
C THR A 85 16.32 27.43 -6.02
N LYS A 86 15.61 26.50 -5.38
CA LYS A 86 16.15 25.20 -4.95
C LYS A 86 16.46 24.27 -6.13
N TYR A 87 15.63 24.30 -7.17
CA TYR A 87 15.67 23.36 -8.30
C TYR A 87 16.12 24.00 -9.61
N LYS A 88 16.77 25.17 -9.58
CA LYS A 88 17.21 25.94 -10.77
C LYS A 88 17.93 25.12 -11.85
N ASN A 89 18.77 24.16 -11.45
CA ASN A 89 19.56 23.31 -12.34
C ASN A 89 19.10 21.84 -12.32
N TYR A 90 17.92 21.58 -11.77
CA TYR A 90 17.36 20.24 -11.65
C TYR A 90 16.41 19.98 -12.81
N LEU A 91 16.71 18.92 -13.56
CA LEU A 91 15.91 18.47 -14.70
C LEU A 91 15.37 17.08 -14.38
N PRO A 92 14.13 16.95 -13.88
CA PRO A 92 13.52 15.66 -13.65
C PRO A 92 13.16 14.98 -14.98
N ASP A 93 13.39 13.68 -15.06
CA ASP A 93 12.87 12.84 -16.14
C ASP A 93 11.34 12.70 -16.05
N ALA A 94 10.77 12.74 -14.84
CA ALA A 94 9.34 12.77 -14.60
C ALA A 94 9.00 13.53 -13.31
N VAL A 95 7.82 14.12 -13.28
CA VAL A 95 7.23 14.75 -12.10
C VAL A 95 6.08 13.88 -11.63
N TYR A 96 5.95 13.68 -10.32
CA TYR A 96 4.77 13.10 -9.68
C TYR A 96 4.12 14.13 -8.76
N VAL A 97 2.82 14.35 -8.92
CA VAL A 97 2.03 15.24 -8.06
C VAL A 97 0.87 14.47 -7.43
N THR A 98 0.48 14.80 -6.21
CA THR A 98 -0.66 14.14 -5.55
C THR A 98 -1.76 15.11 -5.21
N ASP A 99 -3.00 14.67 -5.42
CA ASP A 99 -4.25 15.37 -5.15
C ASP A 99 -4.39 16.73 -5.88
N ASP A 100 -5.53 17.38 -5.66
CA ASP A 100 -5.96 18.51 -6.48
C ASP A 100 -5.05 19.73 -6.37
N ASN A 101 -4.49 20.03 -5.19
CA ASN A 101 -3.71 21.26 -4.99
C ASN A 101 -2.33 21.21 -5.64
N ALA A 102 -1.61 20.09 -5.54
CA ALA A 102 -0.32 19.92 -6.21
C ALA A 102 -0.48 19.84 -7.73
N LEU A 103 -1.54 19.20 -8.23
CA LEU A 103 -1.84 19.21 -9.66
C LEU A 103 -2.17 20.64 -10.13
N LYS A 104 -3.04 21.36 -9.43
CA LYS A 104 -3.39 22.75 -9.75
C LYS A 104 -2.17 23.67 -9.73
N PHE A 105 -1.27 23.50 -8.75
CA PHE A 105 0.02 24.19 -8.71
C PHE A 105 0.82 23.96 -10.00
N PHE A 106 0.93 22.71 -10.44
CA PHE A 106 1.67 22.35 -11.66
C PHE A 106 0.98 22.79 -12.95
N LEU A 107 -0.35 22.83 -13.01
CA LEU A 107 -1.08 23.40 -14.14
C LEU A 107 -0.80 24.90 -14.28
N ASN A 108 -0.75 25.63 -13.16
CA ASN A 108 -0.52 27.07 -13.14
C ASN A 108 0.95 27.46 -13.33
N HIS A 109 1.88 26.68 -12.77
CA HIS A 109 3.28 27.09 -12.61
C HIS A 109 4.31 26.08 -13.15
N GLY A 110 3.90 24.86 -13.49
CA GLY A 110 4.81 23.79 -13.90
C GLY A 110 5.64 24.10 -15.15
N ASN A 111 5.17 25.00 -16.01
CA ASN A 111 5.95 25.52 -17.16
C ASN A 111 7.20 26.30 -16.75
N ARG A 112 7.18 26.97 -15.59
CA ARG A 112 8.32 27.74 -15.08
C ARG A 112 9.35 26.85 -14.37
N LEU A 113 8.89 25.74 -13.78
CA LEU A 113 9.74 24.80 -13.06
C LEU A 113 10.34 23.74 -13.99
N PHE A 114 9.49 22.90 -14.59
CA PHE A 114 9.90 21.70 -15.34
C PHE A 114 9.13 21.63 -16.66
N ARG A 115 9.42 22.57 -17.57
CA ARG A 115 8.69 22.75 -18.84
C ARG A 115 8.60 21.48 -19.69
N HIS A 116 9.64 20.66 -19.70
CA HIS A 116 9.78 19.50 -20.59
C HIS A 116 9.51 18.17 -19.90
N SER A 117 9.31 18.17 -18.58
CA SER A 117 9.06 16.94 -17.83
C SER A 117 7.57 16.61 -17.88
N PRO A 118 7.20 15.36 -18.21
CA PRO A 118 5.83 14.90 -18.04
C PRO A 118 5.45 14.87 -16.56
N VAL A 119 4.18 15.10 -16.30
CA VAL A 119 3.60 15.17 -14.95
C VAL A 119 2.62 14.03 -14.80
N PHE A 120 2.94 13.15 -13.86
CA PHE A 120 2.09 12.04 -13.43
C PHE A 120 1.34 12.46 -12.18
N PHE A 121 0.06 12.11 -12.06
CA PHE A 121 -0.71 12.43 -10.86
C PHE A 121 -1.45 11.23 -10.27
N SER A 122 -1.81 11.32 -8.99
CA SER A 122 -2.74 10.41 -8.31
C SER A 122 -3.59 11.18 -7.30
N GLY A 123 -4.70 10.60 -6.83
CA GLY A 123 -5.53 11.23 -5.79
C GLY A 123 -6.37 12.43 -6.25
N VAL A 124 -6.52 12.63 -7.56
CA VAL A 124 -7.26 13.77 -8.13
C VAL A 124 -8.74 13.45 -8.19
N ASN A 125 -9.56 14.25 -7.52
CA ASN A 125 -11.00 14.03 -7.40
C ASN A 125 -11.80 14.70 -8.54
N ASP A 126 -11.23 15.72 -9.18
CA ASP A 126 -11.88 16.44 -10.28
C ASP A 126 -11.77 15.68 -11.62
N LEU A 127 -12.72 14.77 -11.86
CA LEU A 127 -12.84 14.04 -13.13
C LEU A 127 -13.06 14.94 -14.35
N SER A 128 -13.49 16.20 -14.18
CA SER A 128 -13.68 17.11 -15.32
C SER A 128 -12.36 17.46 -16.00
N LEU A 129 -11.24 17.41 -15.25
CA LEU A 129 -9.90 17.63 -15.78
C LEU A 129 -9.50 16.61 -16.85
N ALA A 130 -10.11 15.41 -16.85
CA ALA A 130 -9.84 14.39 -17.86
C ALA A 130 -10.15 14.86 -19.29
N LYS A 131 -11.00 15.89 -19.44
CA LYS A 131 -11.39 16.48 -20.73
C LYS A 131 -10.55 17.69 -21.13
N THR A 132 -9.84 18.32 -20.19
CA THR A 132 -9.19 19.62 -20.39
C THR A 132 -7.67 19.57 -20.24
N ILE A 133 -7.15 18.57 -19.51
CA ILE A 133 -5.71 18.42 -19.30
C ILE A 133 -5.02 17.97 -20.59
N ASP A 134 -3.80 18.49 -20.82
CA ASP A 134 -3.02 18.13 -22.01
C ASP A 134 -2.47 16.70 -21.87
N PRO A 135 -2.97 15.72 -22.65
CA PRO A 135 -2.51 14.33 -22.57
C PRO A 135 -1.07 14.16 -23.07
N LEU A 136 -0.50 15.18 -23.72
CA LEU A 136 0.90 15.18 -24.15
C LEU A 136 1.88 15.50 -23.02
N ARG A 137 1.37 15.90 -21.87
CA ARG A 137 2.19 16.27 -20.72
C ARG A 137 1.70 15.70 -19.41
N TYR A 138 0.40 15.48 -19.27
CA TYR A 138 -0.20 15.03 -18.02
C TYR A 138 -0.94 13.71 -18.23
N THR A 139 -0.70 12.77 -17.34
CA THR A 139 -1.46 11.52 -17.23
C THR A 139 -1.46 11.10 -15.77
N GLY A 140 -2.38 10.24 -15.35
CA GLY A 140 -2.43 9.90 -13.93
C GLY A 140 -3.62 9.05 -13.54
N VAL A 141 -3.86 9.00 -12.24
CA VAL A 141 -4.89 8.18 -11.61
C VAL A 141 -5.88 9.09 -10.92
N TYR A 142 -7.16 8.97 -11.32
CA TYR A 142 -8.24 9.70 -10.66
C TYR A 142 -8.74 8.96 -9.43
N GLU A 143 -9.17 9.73 -8.45
CA GLU A 143 -9.77 9.26 -7.21
C GLU A 143 -11.28 9.39 -7.29
N THR A 144 -12.00 8.34 -6.88
CA THR A 144 -13.46 8.39 -6.76
C THR A 144 -13.88 7.37 -5.71
N LYS A 145 -14.66 7.81 -4.72
CA LYS A 145 -15.19 6.92 -3.69
C LYS A 145 -16.41 6.17 -4.23
N ASP A 146 -16.39 4.84 -4.14
CA ASP A 146 -17.44 3.99 -4.73
C ASP A 146 -18.45 3.54 -3.67
N ILE A 147 -19.53 4.32 -3.54
CA ILE A 147 -20.62 4.02 -2.60
C ILE A 147 -21.38 2.75 -3.00
N VAL A 148 -21.52 2.50 -4.30
CA VAL A 148 -22.32 1.40 -4.82
C VAL A 148 -21.74 0.06 -4.36
N GLN A 149 -20.41 -0.06 -4.44
CA GLN A 149 -19.72 -1.28 -4.06
C GLN A 149 -19.80 -1.53 -2.55
N ASN A 150 -19.84 -0.46 -1.74
CA ASN A 150 -20.05 -0.57 -0.30
C ASN A 150 -21.50 -0.95 0.06
N ILE A 151 -22.51 -0.47 -0.67
CA ILE A 151 -23.91 -0.90 -0.47
C ILE A 151 -24.05 -2.40 -0.79
N GLU A 152 -23.47 -2.85 -1.90
CA GLU A 152 -23.47 -4.27 -2.28
C GLU A 152 -22.72 -5.13 -1.27
N LEU A 153 -21.65 -4.61 -0.69
CA LEU A 153 -20.90 -5.27 0.37
C LEU A 153 -21.75 -5.40 1.65
N ILE A 154 -22.41 -4.33 2.09
CA ILE A 154 -23.33 -4.36 3.24
C ILE A 154 -24.47 -5.36 2.99
N ARG A 155 -25.00 -5.43 1.76
CA ARG A 155 -26.01 -6.42 1.38
C ARG A 155 -25.52 -7.86 1.54
N GLN A 156 -24.24 -8.13 1.24
CA GLN A 156 -23.63 -9.45 1.42
C GLN A 156 -23.46 -9.77 2.92
N PHE A 157 -23.02 -8.80 3.71
CA PHE A 157 -22.83 -8.95 5.15
C PHE A 157 -24.14 -9.18 5.90
N SER A 158 -25.18 -8.42 5.54
CA SER A 158 -26.49 -8.51 6.17
C SER A 158 -27.60 -8.28 5.12
N PRO A 159 -28.14 -9.36 4.52
CA PRO A 159 -29.22 -9.27 3.53
C PRO A 159 -30.53 -8.64 4.07
N GLN A 160 -30.70 -8.68 5.40
CA GLN A 160 -31.87 -8.14 6.09
C GLN A 160 -31.76 -6.64 6.35
N THR A 161 -30.56 -6.06 6.33
CA THR A 161 -30.36 -4.62 6.54
C THR A 161 -31.16 -3.79 5.53
N ARG A 162 -31.75 -2.71 6.05
CA ARG A 162 -32.50 -1.70 5.29
C ARG A 162 -31.97 -0.31 5.57
N ASP A 163 -31.60 -0.03 6.81
CA ASP A 163 -31.03 1.25 7.22
C ASP A 163 -29.51 1.27 7.08
N ILE A 164 -28.98 2.31 6.45
CA ILE A 164 -27.55 2.57 6.31
C ILE A 164 -27.29 4.02 6.67
N TRP A 165 -26.39 4.25 7.61
CA TRP A 165 -25.97 5.59 8.05
C TRP A 165 -24.71 5.99 7.29
N ILE A 166 -24.70 7.18 6.70
CA ILE A 166 -23.56 7.70 5.93
C ILE A 166 -23.10 8.97 6.62
N LEU A 167 -21.83 8.99 7.04
CA LEU A 167 -21.27 10.05 7.88
C LEU A 167 -20.28 10.93 7.14
N GLY A 168 -20.28 12.22 7.48
CA GLY A 168 -19.31 13.21 7.00
C GLY A 168 -19.07 14.39 7.96
N ASP A 169 -18.05 15.19 7.63
CA ASP A 169 -17.52 16.30 8.45
C ASP A 169 -18.01 17.70 8.05
N ASP A 170 -19.08 17.80 7.25
CA ASP A 170 -19.65 19.06 6.69
C ASP A 170 -18.67 19.95 5.89
N SER A 171 -17.46 19.45 5.60
CA SER A 171 -16.47 20.16 4.80
C SER A 171 -16.92 20.37 3.34
N THR A 172 -16.29 21.31 2.64
CA THR A 172 -16.50 21.50 1.20
C THR A 172 -16.22 20.21 0.41
N THR A 173 -15.20 19.45 0.81
CA THR A 173 -14.90 18.14 0.23
C THR A 173 -16.05 17.17 0.42
N TYR A 174 -16.58 17.07 1.64
CA TYR A 174 -17.72 16.22 1.94
C TYR A 174 -18.97 16.61 1.14
N LYS A 175 -19.29 17.90 0.99
CA LYS A 175 -20.45 18.37 0.22
C LYS A 175 -20.42 17.91 -1.23
N SER A 176 -19.25 17.91 -1.87
CA SER A 176 -19.07 17.38 -3.22
C SER A 176 -19.28 15.86 -3.27
N ILE A 177 -18.75 15.13 -2.29
CA ILE A 177 -18.92 13.67 -2.17
C ILE A 177 -20.40 13.32 -1.93
N GLU A 178 -21.09 14.03 -1.05
CA GLU A 178 -22.51 13.81 -0.76
C GLU A 178 -23.37 14.00 -2.00
N ALA A 179 -23.12 15.06 -2.78
CA ALA A 179 -23.84 15.32 -4.01
C ALA A 179 -23.68 14.18 -5.02
N ASP A 180 -22.50 13.54 -5.07
CA ASP A 180 -22.26 12.39 -5.93
C ASP A 180 -22.91 11.11 -5.39
N ILE A 181 -22.74 10.83 -4.09
CA ILE A 181 -23.38 9.71 -3.39
C ILE A 181 -24.89 9.72 -3.64
N ARG A 182 -25.55 10.87 -3.43
CA ARG A 182 -27.01 11.01 -3.60
C ARG A 182 -27.49 10.62 -5.00
N LYS A 183 -26.71 10.83 -6.07
CA LYS A 183 -27.06 10.39 -7.43
C LYS A 183 -27.07 8.87 -7.56
N HIS A 184 -26.27 8.16 -6.78
CA HIS A 184 -26.26 6.70 -6.77
C HIS A 184 -27.36 6.10 -5.90
N LEU A 185 -27.65 6.72 -4.74
CA LEU A 185 -28.62 6.20 -3.77
C LEU A 185 -30.05 6.05 -4.32
N VAL A 186 -30.46 6.88 -5.29
CA VAL A 186 -31.79 6.79 -5.91
C VAL A 186 -32.05 5.44 -6.60
N ASN A 187 -30.99 4.71 -6.99
CA ASN A 187 -31.09 3.39 -7.60
C ASN A 187 -31.28 2.27 -6.57
N TYR A 188 -31.31 2.59 -5.27
CA TYR A 188 -31.40 1.65 -4.16
C TYR A 188 -32.63 1.91 -3.27
N PRO A 189 -33.86 1.95 -3.82
CA PRO A 189 -35.08 2.36 -3.09
C PRO A 189 -35.49 1.40 -1.97
N LYS A 190 -34.87 0.22 -1.89
CA LYS A 190 -35.08 -0.76 -0.82
C LYS A 190 -34.43 -0.35 0.50
N TYR A 191 -33.46 0.58 0.45
CA TYR A 191 -32.69 1.02 1.61
C TYR A 191 -33.16 2.41 2.05
N THR A 192 -33.10 2.63 3.35
CA THR A 192 -33.24 3.96 3.98
C THR A 192 -31.85 4.47 4.29
N PHE A 193 -31.44 5.55 3.62
CA PHE A 193 -30.14 6.17 3.84
C PHE A 193 -30.26 7.36 4.79
N HIS A 194 -29.57 7.27 5.93
CA HIS A 194 -29.49 8.33 6.93
C HIS A 194 -28.17 9.07 6.75
N ILE A 195 -28.19 10.16 5.99
CA ILE A 195 -27.00 10.99 5.73
C ILE A 195 -26.88 12.02 6.86
N ILE A 196 -25.79 11.94 7.62
CA ILE A 196 -25.52 12.80 8.76
C ILE A 196 -24.18 13.50 8.54
N ALA A 197 -24.19 14.83 8.56
CA ALA A 197 -23.00 15.64 8.47
C ALA A 197 -23.02 16.72 9.56
N SER A 198 -21.89 16.87 10.24
CA SER A 198 -21.62 17.97 11.17
C SER A 198 -20.11 18.14 11.30
N ALA A 199 -19.68 19.36 11.62
CA ALA A 199 -18.32 19.65 12.03
C ALA A 199 -18.03 19.18 13.47
N HIS A 200 -19.06 18.87 14.28
CA HIS A 200 -18.90 18.44 15.68
C HIS A 200 -19.27 16.96 15.84
N ILE A 201 -18.38 16.18 16.47
CA ILE A 201 -18.59 14.73 16.66
C ILE A 201 -19.83 14.45 17.51
N HIS A 202 -20.12 15.30 18.50
CA HIS A 202 -21.25 15.14 19.41
C HIS A 202 -22.58 15.05 18.63
N ASP A 203 -22.80 15.96 17.68
CA ASP A 203 -24.00 15.99 16.83
C ASP A 203 -24.16 14.72 15.96
N ILE A 204 -23.04 14.07 15.64
CA ILE A 204 -23.03 12.81 14.90
C ILE A 204 -23.47 11.69 15.84
N ILE A 205 -22.81 11.55 17.00
CA ILE A 205 -23.07 10.47 17.96
C ILE A 205 -24.50 10.49 18.47
N GLU A 206 -25.06 11.67 18.78
CA GLU A 206 -26.45 11.78 19.25
C GLU A 206 -27.50 11.28 18.25
N LYS A 207 -27.19 11.35 16.96
CA LYS A 207 -28.09 10.93 15.87
C LYS A 207 -27.89 9.47 15.46
N LEU A 208 -26.80 8.84 15.92
CA LEU A 208 -26.50 7.45 15.58
C LEU A 208 -27.45 6.49 16.31
N PRO A 209 -27.79 5.36 15.67
CA PRO A 209 -28.69 4.38 16.26
C PRO A 209 -28.00 3.63 17.39
N ASN A 210 -28.79 3.19 18.36
CA ASN A 210 -28.33 2.26 19.40
C ASN A 210 -28.83 0.81 19.18
N THR A 211 -29.33 0.52 17.97
CA THR A 211 -29.80 -0.82 17.60
C THR A 211 -28.62 -1.70 17.18
N PRO A 212 -28.54 -2.96 17.66
CA PRO A 212 -27.46 -3.87 17.26
C PRO A 212 -27.35 -4.04 15.74
N GLN A 213 -26.12 -4.19 15.25
CA GLN A 213 -25.80 -4.40 13.83
C GLN A 213 -26.23 -3.26 12.90
N SER A 214 -26.17 -2.02 13.38
CA SER A 214 -26.44 -0.83 12.55
C SER A 214 -25.21 -0.47 11.72
N PHE A 215 -25.35 -0.38 10.39
CA PHE A 215 -24.24 -0.14 9.49
C PHE A 215 -23.96 1.35 9.29
N VAL A 216 -22.75 1.76 9.65
CA VAL A 216 -22.26 3.13 9.49
C VAL A 216 -21.19 3.13 8.42
N LEU A 217 -21.28 4.02 7.45
CA LEU A 217 -20.30 4.17 6.39
C LEU A 217 -19.60 5.52 6.49
N LEU A 218 -18.29 5.47 6.72
CA LEU A 218 -17.44 6.65 6.81
C LEU A 218 -17.07 7.13 5.41
N THR A 219 -17.37 8.40 5.12
CA THR A 219 -16.99 9.04 3.87
C THR A 219 -15.75 9.91 4.06
N THR A 220 -15.87 11.02 4.79
CA THR A 220 -14.80 11.98 5.06
C THR A 220 -14.97 12.49 6.48
N ILE A 221 -14.00 12.20 7.36
CA ILE A 221 -14.10 12.47 8.82
C ILE A 221 -12.91 13.26 9.36
N GLY A 222 -12.14 13.90 8.48
CA GLY A 222 -10.90 14.59 8.85
C GLY A 222 -11.10 15.97 9.47
N GLY A 223 -12.31 16.53 9.41
CA GLY A 223 -12.65 17.86 9.93
C GLY A 223 -13.57 17.85 11.14
N TRP A 224 -13.72 16.73 11.84
CA TRP A 224 -14.51 16.68 13.07
C TRP A 224 -13.80 17.35 14.23
N ASN A 225 -14.57 18.10 15.01
CA ASN A 225 -14.12 18.81 16.20
C ASN A 225 -14.80 18.23 17.45
N ASP A 226 -14.13 18.41 18.58
CA ASP A 226 -14.70 18.17 19.91
C ASP A 226 -15.71 19.28 20.31
N GLU A 227 -16.20 19.21 21.55
CA GLU A 227 -17.13 20.19 22.12
C GLU A 227 -16.48 21.56 22.33
N ASP A 228 -15.15 21.61 22.49
CA ASP A 228 -14.37 22.83 22.69
C ASP A 228 -13.93 23.47 21.35
N GLY A 229 -14.23 22.82 20.21
CA GLY A 229 -13.89 23.28 18.88
C GLY A 229 -12.47 22.92 18.42
N HIS A 230 -11.77 22.03 19.12
CA HIS A 230 -10.50 21.50 18.67
C HIS A 230 -10.70 20.39 17.64
N ASN A 231 -9.90 20.41 16.58
CA ASN A 231 -9.89 19.32 15.60
C ASN A 231 -9.45 18.02 16.26
N LEU A 232 -10.29 16.99 16.13
CA LEU A 232 -9.97 15.64 16.57
C LEU A 232 -8.97 15.02 15.61
N THR A 233 -8.06 14.22 16.16
CA THR A 233 -7.30 13.30 15.32
C THR A 233 -8.23 12.25 14.72
N LEU A 234 -7.80 11.66 13.60
CA LEU A 234 -8.52 10.56 12.98
C LEU A 234 -8.74 9.38 13.96
N LYS A 235 -7.75 9.11 14.80
CA LYS A 235 -7.82 8.05 15.81
C LYS A 235 -8.93 8.33 16.83
N GLU A 236 -8.95 9.53 17.41
CA GLU A 236 -9.98 9.93 18.38
C GLU A 236 -11.37 9.89 17.74
N SER A 237 -11.50 10.40 16.52
CA SER A 237 -12.75 10.37 15.74
C SER A 237 -13.30 8.95 15.57
N ILE A 238 -12.44 7.99 15.23
CA ILE A 238 -12.82 6.59 15.09
C ILE A 238 -13.18 5.97 16.44
N GLU A 239 -12.41 6.24 17.49
CA GLU A 239 -12.66 5.71 18.83
C GLU A 239 -14.02 6.14 19.37
N HIS A 240 -14.46 7.38 19.12
CA HIS A 240 -15.80 7.85 19.49
C HIS A 240 -16.93 7.04 18.85
N LEU A 241 -16.75 6.56 17.61
CA LEU A 241 -17.73 5.77 16.90
C LEU A 241 -17.71 4.30 17.35
N THR A 242 -16.53 3.71 17.45
CA THR A 242 -16.36 2.27 17.70
C THR A 242 -16.54 1.88 19.17
N GLN A 243 -16.60 2.87 20.08
CA GLN A 243 -17.05 2.68 21.46
C GLN A 243 -18.48 2.14 21.57
N ASN A 244 -19.34 2.39 20.58
CA ASN A 244 -20.69 1.83 20.54
C ASN A 244 -20.67 0.43 19.89
N PRO A 245 -20.81 -0.67 20.66
CA PRO A 245 -20.71 -2.04 20.13
C PRO A 245 -21.88 -2.43 19.23
N ASN A 246 -22.94 -1.61 19.16
CA ASN A 246 -24.08 -1.86 18.29
C ASN A 246 -23.82 -1.42 16.84
N LEU A 247 -22.78 -0.62 16.61
CA LEU A 247 -22.42 -0.12 15.29
C LEU A 247 -21.46 -1.07 14.59
N ILE A 248 -21.70 -1.27 13.29
CA ILE A 248 -20.76 -1.88 12.37
C ILE A 248 -20.23 -0.75 11.49
N VAL A 249 -19.00 -0.33 11.77
CA VAL A 249 -18.40 0.83 11.10
C VAL A 249 -17.60 0.36 9.88
N CYS A 250 -18.09 0.68 8.69
CA CYS A 250 -17.46 0.49 7.40
C CYS A 250 -16.76 1.77 6.93
N SER A 251 -15.78 1.65 6.03
CA SER A 251 -15.07 2.79 5.47
C SER A 251 -15.09 2.82 3.93
N MET A 252 -15.09 4.02 3.36
CA MET A 252 -14.81 4.27 1.94
C MET A 252 -13.36 4.75 1.69
N GLU A 253 -12.54 4.86 2.73
CA GLU A 253 -11.16 5.34 2.67
C GLU A 253 -10.23 4.45 3.52
N ASP A 254 -9.07 4.08 2.96
CA ASP A 254 -8.17 3.11 3.59
C ASP A 254 -7.58 3.63 4.91
N ALA A 255 -7.41 4.95 5.05
CA ALA A 255 -6.87 5.58 6.24
C ALA A 255 -7.75 5.33 7.47
N TYR A 256 -9.06 5.11 7.28
CA TYR A 256 -10.00 4.96 8.39
C TYR A 256 -10.16 3.50 8.83
N VAL A 257 -9.49 2.54 8.16
CA VAL A 257 -9.55 1.12 8.53
C VAL A 257 -8.59 0.85 9.70
N THR A 258 -9.00 1.32 10.87
CA THR A 258 -8.28 1.18 12.14
C THR A 258 -9.27 1.26 13.31
N GLY A 259 -8.82 0.96 14.53
CA GLY A 259 -9.58 1.27 15.75
C GLY A 259 -10.99 0.64 15.85
N GLY A 260 -11.22 -0.53 15.23
CA GLY A 260 -12.50 -1.23 15.24
C GLY A 260 -13.38 -1.01 14.01
N VAL A 261 -12.93 -0.23 13.03
CA VAL A 261 -13.57 -0.11 11.71
C VAL A 261 -13.32 -1.40 10.93
N ILE A 262 -14.38 -2.05 10.45
CA ILE A 262 -14.26 -3.34 9.76
C ILE A 262 -13.58 -3.19 8.40
N GLY A 263 -13.70 -2.02 7.77
CA GLY A 263 -13.20 -1.75 6.42
C GLY A 263 -14.33 -1.67 5.40
N GLY A 264 -14.02 -1.95 4.13
CA GLY A 264 -14.96 -1.76 3.04
C GLY A 264 -14.31 -1.85 1.67
N PHE A 265 -15.02 -1.34 0.67
CA PHE A 265 -14.42 -1.06 -0.62
C PHE A 265 -13.87 0.37 -0.60
N VAL A 266 -12.57 0.49 -0.39
CA VAL A 266 -11.92 1.74 -0.01
C VAL A 266 -11.16 2.35 -1.17
N THR A 267 -11.19 3.67 -1.23
CA THR A 267 -10.14 4.41 -1.93
C THR A 267 -8.84 4.26 -1.15
N SER A 268 -7.77 3.83 -1.84
CA SER A 268 -6.49 3.54 -1.20
C SER A 268 -5.35 4.42 -1.69
N GLY A 269 -4.68 5.11 -0.76
CA GLY A 269 -3.49 5.89 -1.06
C GLY A 269 -2.35 5.02 -1.59
N THR A 270 -2.22 3.80 -1.04
CA THR A 270 -1.27 2.79 -1.53
C THR A 270 -1.57 2.38 -2.97
N SER A 271 -2.84 2.13 -3.30
CA SER A 271 -3.23 1.77 -4.67
C SER A 271 -3.01 2.92 -5.65
N GLN A 272 -3.35 4.15 -5.25
CA GLN A 272 -3.13 5.36 -6.03
C GLN A 272 -1.64 5.58 -6.36
N GLY A 273 -0.77 5.49 -5.35
CA GLY A 273 0.68 5.65 -5.54
C GLY A 273 1.29 4.54 -6.40
N LYS A 274 0.88 3.28 -6.19
CA LYS A 274 1.31 2.15 -7.02
C LYS A 274 0.94 2.35 -8.50
N HIS A 275 -0.32 2.65 -8.80
CA HIS A 275 -0.76 2.83 -10.18
C HIS A 275 -0.06 4.03 -10.84
N ALA A 276 0.17 5.13 -10.11
CA ALA A 276 0.92 6.26 -10.66
C ALA A 276 2.39 5.90 -10.94
N ALA A 277 3.03 5.12 -10.07
CA ALA A 277 4.37 4.61 -10.32
C ALA A 277 4.41 3.69 -11.55
N ASP A 278 3.41 2.83 -11.75
CA ASP A 278 3.33 1.99 -12.95
C ASP A 278 3.30 2.83 -14.24
N LEU A 279 2.55 3.94 -14.26
CA LEU A 279 2.54 4.87 -15.40
C LEU A 279 3.92 5.51 -15.62
N VAL A 280 4.60 5.91 -14.55
CA VAL A 280 5.97 6.45 -14.62
C VAL A 280 6.95 5.40 -15.13
N VAL A 281 6.88 4.16 -14.62
CA VAL A 281 7.75 3.05 -15.04
C VAL A 281 7.59 2.78 -16.53
N ARG A 282 6.35 2.76 -17.05
CA ARG A 282 6.07 2.59 -18.49
C ARG A 282 6.73 3.68 -19.32
N TYR A 283 6.57 4.93 -18.92
CA TYR A 283 7.21 6.07 -19.58
C TYR A 283 8.73 5.98 -19.55
N LEU A 284 9.33 5.70 -18.38
CA LEU A 284 10.78 5.60 -18.23
C LEU A 284 11.39 4.41 -19.00
N LYS A 285 10.59 3.38 -19.30
CA LYS A 285 10.95 2.25 -20.18
C LYS A 285 10.87 2.59 -21.67
N GLY A 286 10.43 3.80 -22.03
CA GLY A 286 10.43 4.32 -23.39
C GLY A 286 9.07 4.27 -24.09
N GLU A 287 7.98 3.99 -23.37
CA GLU A 287 6.64 4.14 -23.93
C GLU A 287 6.31 5.63 -24.15
N ASP A 288 5.71 5.96 -25.30
CA ASP A 288 5.27 7.32 -25.60
C ASP A 288 4.18 7.74 -24.60
N LEU A 289 4.31 8.92 -24.00
CA LEU A 289 3.33 9.44 -23.06
C LEU A 289 1.91 9.48 -23.65
N LYS A 290 1.78 9.68 -24.97
CA LYS A 290 0.49 9.70 -25.66
C LYS A 290 -0.29 8.38 -25.58
N SER A 291 0.41 7.24 -25.46
CA SER A 291 -0.24 5.93 -25.29
C SER A 291 -0.49 5.57 -23.83
N ILE A 292 0.04 6.34 -22.88
CA ILE A 292 -0.16 6.16 -21.45
C ILE A 292 -1.41 6.93 -21.02
N HIS A 293 -2.57 6.30 -21.18
CA HIS A 293 -3.85 6.91 -20.80
C HIS A 293 -4.04 6.99 -19.28
N SER A 294 -4.68 8.07 -18.84
CA SER A 294 -5.08 8.24 -17.45
C SER A 294 -6.05 7.14 -17.01
N VAL A 295 -5.90 6.70 -15.77
CA VAL A 295 -6.78 5.74 -15.10
C VAL A 295 -7.98 6.50 -14.55
N LEU A 296 -9.10 6.46 -15.27
CA LEU A 296 -10.34 7.18 -14.90
C LEU A 296 -11.15 6.46 -13.82
N LYS A 297 -11.10 5.13 -13.80
CA LYS A 297 -11.75 4.33 -12.74
C LYS A 297 -10.77 4.18 -11.59
N SER A 298 -11.09 4.80 -10.45
CA SER A 298 -10.25 4.73 -9.25
C SER A 298 -9.91 3.27 -8.91
N PRO A 299 -8.63 2.93 -8.69
CA PRO A 299 -8.19 1.57 -8.37
C PRO A 299 -8.48 1.23 -6.90
N ASN A 300 -9.75 1.33 -6.52
CA ASN A 300 -10.24 1.01 -5.19
C ASN A 300 -10.09 -0.49 -4.91
N ILE A 301 -9.90 -0.82 -3.64
CA ILE A 301 -9.62 -2.19 -3.20
C ILE A 301 -10.58 -2.58 -2.08
N TYR A 302 -10.86 -3.88 -1.97
CA TYR A 302 -11.44 -4.41 -0.75
C TYR A 302 -10.36 -4.43 0.33
N MET A 303 -10.61 -3.78 1.45
CA MET A 303 -9.71 -3.77 2.60
C MET A 303 -10.50 -4.00 3.87
N PHE A 304 -10.03 -4.94 4.69
CA PHE A 304 -10.76 -5.38 5.88
C PHE A 304 -9.82 -5.57 7.07
N ASP A 305 -10.29 -5.21 8.25
CA ASP A 305 -9.61 -5.48 9.51
C ASP A 305 -10.09 -6.82 10.08
N HIS A 306 -9.17 -7.79 10.22
CA HIS A 306 -9.50 -9.14 10.65
C HIS A 306 -10.17 -9.18 12.04
N ASP A 307 -9.65 -8.40 12.99
CA ASP A 307 -10.10 -8.46 14.38
C ASP A 307 -11.45 -7.75 14.55
N ALA A 308 -11.63 -6.61 13.87
CA ALA A 308 -12.90 -5.91 13.81
C ALA A 308 -13.99 -6.80 13.17
N PHE A 309 -13.68 -7.52 12.08
CA PHE A 309 -14.61 -8.48 11.48
C PHE A 309 -15.00 -9.59 12.46
N LYS A 310 -14.04 -10.21 13.13
CA LYS A 310 -14.29 -11.25 14.12
C LYS A 310 -15.22 -10.76 15.24
N ASN A 311 -15.03 -9.53 15.71
CA ASN A 311 -15.84 -8.92 16.76
C ASN A 311 -17.26 -8.57 16.29
N SER A 312 -17.43 -8.18 15.02
CA SER A 312 -18.73 -7.85 14.43
C SER A 312 -19.67 -9.05 14.23
N ARG A 313 -19.15 -10.28 14.33
CA ARG A 313 -19.85 -11.56 14.04
C ARG A 313 -20.40 -11.65 12.62
N LEU A 314 -19.86 -10.88 11.68
CA LEU A 314 -20.17 -10.98 10.26
C LEU A 314 -19.42 -12.15 9.62
N ILE A 315 -20.01 -12.72 8.57
CA ILE A 315 -19.40 -13.78 7.78
C ILE A 315 -18.99 -13.17 6.43
N LEU A 316 -17.68 -13.17 6.16
CA LEU A 316 -17.14 -12.82 4.86
C LEU A 316 -17.31 -13.99 3.89
N SER A 317 -17.82 -13.73 2.70
CA SER A 317 -17.84 -14.74 1.65
C SER A 317 -16.41 -14.99 1.14
N GLU A 318 -16.04 -16.24 0.84
CA GLU A 318 -14.71 -16.57 0.29
C GLU A 318 -14.40 -15.82 -1.02
N TYR A 319 -15.43 -15.46 -1.79
CA TYR A 319 -15.27 -14.71 -3.03
C TYR A 319 -14.79 -13.27 -2.77
N THR A 320 -15.36 -12.60 -1.77
CA THR A 320 -14.98 -11.23 -1.39
C THR A 320 -13.57 -11.16 -0.82
N VAL A 321 -13.09 -12.25 -0.22
CA VAL A 321 -11.78 -12.31 0.45
C VAL A 321 -10.63 -12.55 -0.52
N ARG A 322 -10.88 -13.14 -1.71
CA ARG A 322 -9.82 -13.59 -2.62
C ARG A 322 -8.87 -12.46 -3.05
N ASP A 323 -9.40 -11.26 -3.28
CA ASP A 323 -8.64 -10.09 -3.73
C ASP A 323 -8.59 -8.96 -2.68
N ALA A 324 -9.00 -9.26 -1.43
CA ALA A 324 -9.04 -8.27 -0.36
C ALA A 324 -7.71 -8.19 0.41
N VAL A 325 -7.32 -6.97 0.77
CA VAL A 325 -6.23 -6.73 1.72
C VAL A 325 -6.78 -6.92 3.13
N ILE A 326 -6.30 -7.93 3.84
CA ILE A 326 -6.70 -8.20 5.23
C ILE A 326 -5.64 -7.67 6.19
N LEU A 327 -5.99 -6.61 6.92
CA LEU A 327 -5.19 -6.02 7.99
C LEU A 327 -5.31 -6.84 9.27
N HIS A 328 -4.27 -6.77 10.12
CA HIS A 328 -4.20 -7.43 11.43
C HIS A 328 -4.50 -8.94 11.44
N LYS A 329 -4.39 -9.61 10.29
CA LYS A 329 -4.47 -11.07 10.23
C LYS A 329 -3.29 -11.66 10.99
N GLU A 330 -3.56 -12.39 12.06
CA GLU A 330 -2.52 -13.17 12.75
C GLU A 330 -1.84 -14.08 11.72
N LYS A 331 -0.51 -13.94 11.57
CA LYS A 331 0.28 -14.89 10.79
C LYS A 331 0.07 -16.26 11.42
N SER A 332 -0.24 -17.26 10.60
CA SER A 332 -0.32 -18.64 11.08
C SER A 332 1.00 -19.05 11.76
N PHE A 333 0.96 -20.04 12.65
CA PHE A 333 2.18 -20.53 13.30
C PHE A 333 3.26 -20.87 12.27
N PHE A 334 2.87 -21.49 11.16
CA PHE A 334 3.77 -21.81 10.06
C PHE A 334 4.34 -20.55 9.40
N GLU A 335 3.51 -19.58 8.99
CA GLU A 335 3.99 -18.33 8.37
C GLU A 335 4.89 -17.51 9.32
N ARG A 336 4.61 -17.53 10.62
CA ARG A 336 5.40 -16.80 11.62
C ARG A 336 6.77 -17.44 11.84
N PHE A 337 6.85 -18.76 11.81
CA PHE A 337 8.04 -19.51 12.18
C PHE A 337 8.68 -20.25 11.00
N HIS A 338 8.31 -19.98 9.75
CA HIS A 338 8.78 -20.80 8.62
C HIS A 338 10.29 -20.84 8.50
N GLU A 339 11.00 -19.72 8.72
CA GLU A 339 12.47 -19.69 8.67
C GLU A 339 13.07 -20.53 9.78
N ILE A 340 12.55 -20.38 11.00
CA ILE A 340 12.96 -21.19 12.16
C ILE A 340 12.65 -22.68 11.94
N ILE A 341 11.50 -23.01 11.35
CA ILE A 341 11.13 -24.38 11.01
C ILE A 341 12.11 -24.94 9.98
N LEU A 342 12.48 -24.16 8.95
CA LEU A 342 13.46 -24.58 7.94
C LEU A 342 14.83 -24.82 8.57
N ASP A 343 15.29 -23.91 9.44
CA ASP A 343 16.57 -24.02 10.13
C ASP A 343 16.61 -25.25 11.05
N VAL A 344 15.57 -25.43 11.88
CA VAL A 344 15.46 -26.58 12.79
C VAL A 344 15.38 -27.89 12.00
N THR A 345 14.62 -27.90 10.90
CA THR A 345 14.50 -29.08 10.02
C THR A 345 15.86 -29.40 9.38
N PHE A 346 16.60 -28.39 8.91
CA PHE A 346 17.92 -28.56 8.32
C PHE A 346 18.93 -29.09 9.34
N ILE A 347 18.99 -28.51 10.55
CA ILE A 347 19.88 -28.96 11.63
C ILE A 347 19.55 -30.41 12.02
N THR A 348 18.26 -30.74 12.16
CA THR A 348 17.81 -32.10 12.49
C THR A 348 18.23 -33.09 11.41
N PHE A 349 18.10 -32.72 10.14
CA PHE A 349 18.53 -33.54 9.01
C PHE A 349 20.06 -33.76 9.01
N VAL A 350 20.85 -32.72 9.29
CA VAL A 350 22.32 -32.82 9.39
C VAL A 350 22.73 -33.73 10.56
N LEU A 351 22.12 -33.57 11.74
CA LEU A 351 22.40 -34.43 12.89
C LEU A 351 22.04 -35.89 12.61
N PHE A 352 20.91 -36.13 11.95
CA PHE A 352 20.48 -37.46 11.53
C PHE A 352 21.44 -38.07 10.51
N PHE A 353 21.92 -37.28 9.55
CA PHE A 353 22.92 -37.72 8.58
C PHE A 353 24.25 -38.09 9.23
N VAL A 354 24.77 -37.25 10.14
CA VAL A 354 25.98 -37.53 10.91
C VAL A 354 25.82 -38.79 11.76
N PHE A 355 24.66 -38.98 12.40
CA PHE A 355 24.34 -40.19 13.15
C PHE A 355 24.39 -41.44 12.27
N ILE A 356 23.78 -41.40 11.08
CA ILE A 356 23.83 -42.52 10.12
C ILE A 356 25.27 -42.83 9.71
N VAL A 357 26.06 -41.82 9.36
CA VAL A 357 27.47 -42.00 8.97
C VAL A 357 28.27 -42.61 10.12
N ALA A 358 28.07 -42.14 11.36
CA ALA A 358 28.73 -42.70 12.54
C ALA A 358 28.35 -44.17 12.77
N VAL A 359 27.07 -44.53 12.61
CA VAL A 359 26.61 -45.93 12.71
C VAL A 359 27.23 -46.80 11.63
N ILE A 360 27.24 -46.35 10.37
CA ILE A 360 27.87 -47.08 9.25
C ILE A 360 29.37 -47.28 9.53
N PHE A 361 30.06 -46.24 10.00
CA PHE A 361 31.47 -46.30 10.35
C PHE A 361 31.74 -47.31 11.49
N MET A 362 30.94 -47.28 12.55
CA MET A 362 31.05 -48.25 13.66
C MET A 362 30.78 -49.69 13.21
N LEU A 363 29.78 -49.91 12.35
CA LEU A 363 29.48 -51.22 11.79
C LEU A 363 30.63 -51.72 10.90
N HIS A 364 31.22 -50.84 10.09
CA HIS A 364 32.36 -51.18 9.25
C HIS A 364 33.60 -51.53 10.09
N GLN A 365 33.89 -50.76 11.15
CA GLN A 365 34.98 -51.04 12.06
C GLN A 365 34.80 -52.39 12.79
N LYS A 366 33.59 -52.68 13.28
CA LYS A 366 33.28 -53.97 13.91
C LYS A 366 33.41 -55.14 12.94
N ASN A 367 32.93 -54.99 11.71
CA ASN A 367 33.08 -56.03 10.70
C ASN A 367 34.56 -56.32 10.40
N ASN A 368 35.39 -55.29 10.27
CA ASN A 368 36.83 -55.47 10.08
C ASN A 368 37.49 -56.18 11.26
N GLN A 369 37.12 -55.85 12.52
CA GLN A 369 37.62 -56.56 13.70
C GLN A 369 37.20 -58.04 13.72
N ILE A 370 35.95 -58.33 13.35
CA ILE A 370 35.44 -59.71 13.27
C ILE A 370 36.21 -60.50 12.21
N GLU A 371 36.49 -59.90 11.04
CA GLU A 371 37.29 -60.56 10.00
C GLU A 371 38.73 -60.83 10.46
N THR A 372 39.40 -59.88 11.13
CA THR A 372 40.74 -60.10 11.70
C THR A 372 40.74 -61.22 12.74
N LEU A 373 39.74 -61.27 13.64
CA LEU A 373 39.61 -62.34 14.63
C LEU A 373 39.36 -63.71 13.98
N LYS A 374 38.56 -63.78 12.90
CA LYS A 374 38.34 -65.02 12.14
C LYS A 374 39.63 -65.52 11.48
N ILE A 375 40.45 -64.62 10.93
CA ILE A 375 41.74 -64.96 10.33
C ILE A 375 42.67 -65.55 11.41
N ALA A 376 42.83 -64.86 12.54
CA ALA A 376 43.68 -65.34 13.64
C ALA A 376 43.23 -66.70 14.22
N LEU A 377 41.92 -66.94 14.31
CA LEU A 377 41.36 -68.23 14.72
C LEU A 377 41.66 -69.34 13.71
N ARG A 378 41.61 -69.05 12.40
CA ARG A 378 41.95 -70.03 11.35
C ARG A 378 43.42 -70.39 11.37
N GLU A 379 44.30 -69.40 11.54
CA GLU A 379 45.75 -69.62 11.66
C GLU A 379 46.05 -70.51 12.87
N LYS A 380 45.51 -70.17 14.04
CA LYS A 380 45.68 -70.98 15.26
C LYS A 380 45.17 -72.42 15.11
N ASN A 381 43.99 -72.61 14.51
CA ASN A 381 43.44 -73.95 14.28
C ASN A 381 44.25 -74.75 13.24
N SER A 382 44.93 -74.09 12.30
CA SER A 382 45.82 -74.75 11.33
C SER A 382 47.17 -75.12 11.92
N GLU A 383 47.66 -74.37 12.93
CA GLU A 383 48.83 -74.75 13.72
C GLU A 383 48.51 -75.98 14.58
N GLU A 384 47.36 -76.00 15.26
CA GLU A 384 46.90 -77.15 16.07
C GLU A 384 46.57 -78.42 15.25
N GLN A 385 46.45 -78.34 13.92
CA GLN A 385 46.24 -79.51 13.03
C GLN A 385 47.53 -80.04 12.38
N ASN A 386 48.63 -79.29 12.47
CA ASN A 386 49.94 -79.68 11.91
C ASN A 386 50.92 -80.21 12.99
N ASP A 387 50.55 -80.12 14.26
CA ASP A 387 51.12 -80.88 15.39
C ASP A 387 50.28 -82.15 15.65
#